data_AF-A0A136J592-F1
#
_entry.id   AF-A0A136J592-F1
#
_cell.length_a   1.000
_cell.length_b   1.000
_cell.length_c   1.000
_cell.angle_alpha   90.00
_cell.angle_beta   90.00
_cell.angle_gamma   90.00
#
_symmetry.space_group_name_H-M   'P 1'
#
loop_
_entity.id
_entity.type
_entity.pdbx_description
1 polymer ?
#
loop_
_entity_poly.entity_id
_entity_poly.type
_entity_poly.pdbx_seq_one_letter_code
_entity_poly.pdbx_strand_id
1 'polypeptide(L)'
;MASAREFPTIKAIRSFVIGGVGSGGDYHNVKGGHWLIDSDISTPCSIWDKYKKSRTSWGINVLGSFLVEIEASDGTVGFATGFGGPPGCWLVHQHFERFLIGADPRNTNLLFEQMYRASMFYGRKGLPIAVISVIDLALWDLLGKIRNEPVYRMIGGAARERLDFYCTGPEPTAAKAMGFWGAKVPLPFCPADGHVGMRKNVEFLRKHRESVGPDFPIMVDCYMSLNVEYTIEIAERCKDLDIGWWEECLSPDDTDGFEQIKRAHPTIKFTTGEHEYSRYGFRKLIEGRNLAIIQPDVMWLGGLTELLKVSAMAAAYDVPVVPHASGPYSYHFVISQPNTPFQEYLANSPDGKSVLPVFGDLFLDEPIPTNGYLTTADLDKPGFGLTINPAARAKLIPSDYLLTPPPAPGLKPAEATPPTTAAEDKSVVEKLTEGVKNMNA
;
A
#
# COMPACT_ATOMS: atom_id res chain seq x y z
N MET A 1 31.12 -25.77 -19.89
CA MET A 1 32.12 -24.85 -19.29
C MET A 1 31.39 -23.96 -18.31
N ALA A 2 31.77 -23.92 -17.04
CA ALA A 2 31.23 -22.94 -16.10
C ALA A 2 32.33 -21.92 -15.77
N SER A 3 32.46 -20.90 -16.61
CA SER A 3 33.36 -19.76 -16.35
C SER A 3 32.73 -18.70 -15.42
N ALA A 4 31.45 -18.86 -15.07
CA ALA A 4 30.70 -17.95 -14.20
C ALA A 4 30.08 -18.72 -13.03
N ARG A 5 29.78 -18.00 -11.94
CA ARG A 5 29.12 -18.55 -10.74
C ARG A 5 27.77 -19.18 -11.11
N GLU A 6 27.61 -20.45 -10.75
CA GLU A 6 26.32 -21.13 -10.81
C GLU A 6 25.38 -20.53 -9.75
N PHE A 7 24.14 -20.27 -10.13
CA PHE A 7 23.15 -19.59 -9.30
C PHE A 7 22.01 -20.55 -9.00
N PRO A 8 21.53 -20.65 -7.75
CA PRO A 8 20.47 -21.57 -7.39
C PRO A 8 19.15 -21.13 -8.04
N THR A 9 18.32 -22.11 -8.42
CA THR A 9 16.98 -21.86 -8.95
C THR A 9 15.97 -21.76 -7.81
N ILE A 10 14.82 -21.15 -8.05
CA ILE A 10 13.70 -21.15 -7.11
C ILE A 10 13.17 -22.57 -6.96
N LYS A 11 13.11 -23.07 -5.73
CA LYS A 11 12.65 -24.42 -5.37
C LYS A 11 11.21 -24.43 -4.91
N ALA A 12 10.81 -23.45 -4.09
CA ALA A 12 9.48 -23.38 -3.52
C ALA A 12 9.08 -21.93 -3.18
N ILE A 13 7.78 -21.68 -3.13
CA ILE A 13 7.18 -20.46 -2.58
C ILE A 13 6.18 -20.84 -1.50
N ARG A 14 6.14 -20.06 -0.41
CA ARG A 14 5.17 -20.21 0.69
C ARG A 14 4.52 -18.86 0.96
N SER A 15 3.26 -18.86 1.37
CA SER A 15 2.61 -17.65 1.85
C SER A 15 1.91 -17.86 3.18
N PHE A 16 1.84 -16.79 3.96
CA PHE A 16 1.26 -16.78 5.30
C PHE A 16 0.40 -15.53 5.46
N VAL A 17 -0.78 -15.70 6.06
CA VAL A 17 -1.53 -14.57 6.61
C VAL A 17 -0.95 -14.26 7.99
N ILE A 18 -0.74 -12.99 8.31
CA ILE A 18 -0.22 -12.59 9.62
C ILE A 18 -1.39 -12.36 10.57
N GLY A 19 -1.48 -13.18 11.60
CA GLY A 19 -2.54 -13.10 12.62
C GLY A 19 -2.40 -11.87 13.52
N GLY A 20 -3.54 -11.34 13.95
CA GLY A 20 -3.60 -10.17 14.83
C GLY A 20 -3.56 -8.84 14.07
N VAL A 21 -3.07 -7.80 14.75
CA VAL A 21 -2.99 -6.41 14.25
C VAL A 21 -1.62 -5.81 14.63
N GLY A 22 -1.20 -4.76 13.93
CA GLY A 22 0.04 -4.02 14.21
C GLY A 22 1.31 -4.81 13.89
N SER A 23 1.24 -5.74 12.92
CA SER A 23 2.36 -6.59 12.49
C SER A 23 2.25 -6.87 10.99
N GLY A 24 3.35 -6.68 10.25
CA GLY A 24 3.40 -6.83 8.79
C GLY A 24 3.06 -5.57 8.00
N GLY A 25 2.93 -5.72 6.67
CA GLY A 25 2.86 -4.60 5.73
C GLY A 25 1.49 -3.92 5.53
N ASP A 26 0.44 -4.27 6.28
CA ASP A 26 -0.80 -3.49 6.31
C ASP A 26 -0.73 -2.43 7.43
N TYR A 27 -0.40 -1.20 7.05
CA TYR A 27 -0.26 -0.06 7.97
C TYR A 27 -1.52 0.25 8.76
N HIS A 28 -2.69 -0.08 8.22
CA HIS A 28 -3.98 0.34 8.75
C HIS A 28 -4.65 -0.75 9.59
N ASN A 29 -4.16 -2.00 9.50
CA ASN A 29 -4.60 -3.08 10.38
C ASN A 29 -3.92 -2.97 11.76
N VAL A 30 -4.30 -1.96 12.52
CA VAL A 30 -3.76 -1.62 13.84
C VAL A 30 -4.84 -1.68 14.92
N LYS A 31 -4.43 -1.64 16.19
CA LYS A 31 -5.35 -1.64 17.33
C LYS A 31 -6.14 -0.31 17.38
N GLY A 32 -7.41 -0.38 17.78
CA GLY A 32 -8.24 0.79 18.03
C GLY A 32 -7.61 1.77 19.03
N GLY A 33 -7.89 3.06 18.82
CA GLY A 33 -7.28 4.20 19.50
C GLY A 33 -6.04 4.75 18.78
N HIS A 34 -5.57 4.11 17.71
CA HIS A 34 -4.45 4.59 16.91
C HIS A 34 -4.91 5.70 15.95
N TRP A 35 -4.13 6.78 15.86
CA TRP A 35 -4.45 7.93 15.01
C TRP A 35 -4.70 7.56 13.54
N LEU A 36 -3.97 6.57 13.00
CA LEU A 36 -4.11 6.06 11.63
C LEU A 36 -5.53 5.64 11.26
N ILE A 37 -6.35 5.26 12.25
CA ILE A 37 -7.70 4.76 12.02
C ILE A 37 -8.80 5.51 12.76
N ASP A 38 -8.52 6.09 13.95
CA ASP A 38 -9.55 6.64 14.83
C ASP A 38 -9.41 8.15 15.11
N SER A 39 -8.48 8.84 14.45
CA SER A 39 -8.45 10.31 14.43
C SER A 39 -9.36 10.86 13.31
N ASP A 40 -9.71 12.15 13.38
CA ASP A 40 -10.43 12.79 12.28
C ASP A 40 -9.49 12.89 11.06
N ILE A 41 -9.75 12.05 10.05
CA ILE A 41 -9.03 12.00 8.76
C ILE A 41 -10.08 12.07 7.65
N SER A 42 -9.87 12.98 6.71
CA SER A 42 -10.68 13.10 5.50
C SER A 42 -10.38 11.93 4.56
N THR A 43 -11.43 11.27 4.07
CA THR A 43 -11.34 10.10 3.19
C THR A 43 -12.42 10.15 2.11
N PRO A 44 -12.34 9.34 1.04
CA PRO A 44 -13.42 9.22 0.07
C PRO A 44 -14.76 8.80 0.70
N CYS A 45 -14.72 8.04 1.80
CA CYS A 45 -15.90 7.59 2.53
C CYS A 45 -16.43 8.60 3.56
N SER A 46 -15.74 9.73 3.79
CA SER A 46 -16.16 10.74 4.76
C SER A 46 -17.43 11.48 4.34
N ILE A 47 -17.91 11.32 3.09
CA ILE A 47 -19.20 11.86 2.65
C ILE A 47 -20.40 11.20 3.35
N TRP A 48 -20.22 10.04 3.97
CA TRP A 48 -21.24 9.34 4.74
C TRP A 48 -20.91 9.40 6.23
N ASP A 49 -21.78 10.00 7.04
CA ASP A 49 -21.52 10.21 8.48
C ASP A 49 -21.21 8.91 9.24
N LYS A 50 -21.83 7.78 8.84
CA LYS A 50 -21.54 6.45 9.42
C LYS A 50 -20.10 5.98 9.23
N TYR A 51 -19.39 6.52 8.25
CA TYR A 51 -18.03 6.11 7.87
C TYR A 51 -16.95 7.17 8.14
N LYS A 52 -17.35 8.36 8.57
CA LYS A 52 -16.46 9.51 8.75
C LYS A 52 -15.54 9.39 9.97
N LYS A 53 -15.98 8.67 11.02
CA LYS A 53 -15.30 8.69 12.34
C LYS A 53 -14.15 7.72 12.52
N SER A 54 -14.12 6.63 11.76
CA SER A 54 -13.02 5.68 11.81
C SER A 54 -12.81 5.07 10.44
N ARG A 55 -11.56 4.92 10.02
CA ARG A 55 -11.23 4.32 8.71
C ARG A 55 -11.54 2.82 8.69
N THR A 56 -11.56 2.17 9.84
CA THR A 56 -11.99 0.75 9.95
C THR A 56 -13.48 0.56 9.69
N SER A 57 -14.31 1.59 9.91
CA SER A 57 -15.77 1.48 9.72
C SER A 57 -16.18 1.20 8.26
N TRP A 58 -15.36 1.63 7.29
CA TRP A 58 -15.52 1.34 5.87
C TRP A 58 -14.56 0.25 5.35
N GLY A 59 -13.76 -0.34 6.23
CA GLY A 59 -12.96 -1.53 5.93
C GLY A 59 -11.55 -1.27 5.41
N ILE A 60 -10.90 -0.17 5.81
CA ILE A 60 -9.49 0.07 5.39
C ILE A 60 -8.55 -1.10 5.75
N ASN A 61 -8.81 -1.77 6.87
CA ASN A 61 -8.02 -2.87 7.42
C ASN A 61 -8.56 -4.26 7.04
N VAL A 62 -9.50 -4.33 6.08
CA VAL A 62 -10.23 -5.57 5.78
C VAL A 62 -9.34 -6.69 5.25
N LEU A 63 -8.21 -6.34 4.62
CA LEU A 63 -7.31 -7.30 4.01
C LEU A 63 -6.36 -7.89 5.05
N GLY A 64 -5.70 -7.06 5.84
CA GLY A 64 -4.62 -7.47 6.71
C GLY A 64 -3.32 -7.76 5.96
N SER A 65 -2.29 -8.10 6.73
CA SER A 65 -0.94 -8.36 6.21
C SER A 65 -0.78 -9.81 5.74
N PHE A 66 0.08 -10.02 4.75
CA PHE A 66 0.59 -11.34 4.39
C PHE A 66 2.12 -11.32 4.24
N LEU A 67 2.72 -12.51 4.25
CA LEU A 67 4.15 -12.75 4.07
C LEU A 67 4.34 -13.75 2.93
N VAL A 68 5.32 -13.51 2.06
CA VAL A 68 5.80 -14.46 1.05
C VAL A 68 7.22 -14.89 1.42
N GLU A 69 7.50 -16.19 1.39
CA GLU A 69 8.85 -16.75 1.42
C GLU A 69 9.15 -17.46 0.10
N ILE A 70 10.34 -17.24 -0.45
CA ILE A 70 10.85 -17.93 -1.64
C ILE A 70 12.14 -18.65 -1.26
N GLU A 71 12.13 -19.98 -1.38
CA GLU A 71 13.28 -20.83 -1.10
C GLU A 71 13.98 -21.20 -2.41
N ALA A 72 15.30 -21.04 -2.44
CA ALA A 72 16.16 -21.44 -3.55
C ALA A 72 16.69 -22.87 -3.37
N SER A 73 17.25 -23.46 -4.43
CA SER A 73 17.75 -24.84 -4.46
C SER A 73 18.95 -25.08 -3.54
N ASP A 74 19.65 -24.03 -3.11
CA ASP A 74 20.74 -24.08 -2.13
C ASP A 74 20.25 -23.94 -0.67
N GLY A 75 18.94 -23.79 -0.46
CA GLY A 75 18.32 -23.60 0.85
C GLY A 75 18.23 -22.14 1.32
N THR A 76 18.73 -21.19 0.54
CA THR A 76 18.58 -19.75 0.87
C THR A 76 17.10 -19.35 0.77
N VAL A 77 16.61 -18.56 1.73
CA VAL A 77 15.22 -18.08 1.75
C VAL A 77 15.17 -16.56 1.76
N GLY A 78 14.59 -15.99 0.70
CA GLY A 78 14.17 -14.60 0.65
C GLY A 78 12.71 -14.44 1.05
N PHE A 79 12.34 -13.28 1.59
CA PHE A 79 10.97 -13.01 2.00
C PHE A 79 10.63 -11.52 1.95
N ALA A 80 9.33 -11.24 1.90
CA ALA A 80 8.79 -9.90 2.07
C ALA A 80 7.35 -9.95 2.60
N THR A 81 6.91 -8.85 3.21
CA THR A 81 5.53 -8.62 3.66
C THR A 81 4.88 -7.50 2.86
N GLY A 82 3.55 -7.43 2.93
CA GLY A 82 2.70 -6.36 2.40
C GLY A 82 1.26 -6.55 2.87
N PHE A 83 0.38 -5.62 2.50
CA PHE A 83 -1.07 -5.82 2.67
C PHE A 83 -1.64 -6.72 1.57
N GLY A 84 -2.73 -7.43 1.86
CA GLY A 84 -3.43 -8.28 0.90
C GLY A 84 -4.00 -9.55 1.52
N GLY A 85 -3.47 -9.95 2.68
CA GLY A 85 -4.01 -11.01 3.53
C GLY A 85 -4.42 -12.29 2.78
N PRO A 86 -5.56 -12.90 3.14
CA PRO A 86 -6.03 -14.14 2.52
C PRO A 86 -6.12 -14.12 0.98
N PRO A 87 -6.77 -13.14 0.32
CA PRO A 87 -6.84 -13.15 -1.15
C PRO A 87 -5.46 -12.95 -1.80
N GLY A 88 -4.55 -12.25 -1.12
CA GLY A 88 -3.15 -12.14 -1.55
C GLY A 88 -2.47 -13.50 -1.62
N CYS A 89 -2.51 -14.26 -0.52
CA CYS A 89 -1.98 -15.63 -0.46
C CYS A 89 -2.61 -16.57 -1.50
N TRP A 90 -3.93 -16.47 -1.74
CA TRP A 90 -4.60 -17.28 -2.75
C TRP A 90 -4.01 -17.02 -4.15
N LEU A 91 -3.80 -15.76 -4.51
CA LEU A 91 -3.24 -15.37 -5.81
C LEU A 91 -1.78 -15.82 -5.98
N VAL A 92 -0.99 -15.79 -4.90
CA VAL A 92 0.40 -16.30 -4.89
C VAL A 92 0.43 -17.72 -5.45
N HIS A 93 -0.37 -18.62 -4.89
CA HIS A 93 -0.32 -20.05 -5.23
C HIS A 93 -1.14 -20.40 -6.48
N GLN A 94 -2.36 -19.89 -6.60
CA GLN A 94 -3.27 -20.30 -7.68
C GLN A 94 -2.87 -19.71 -9.04
N HIS A 95 -2.18 -18.57 -9.04
CA HIS A 95 -1.70 -17.96 -10.27
C HIS A 95 -0.18 -17.89 -10.35
N PHE A 96 0.46 -17.12 -9.48
CA PHE A 96 1.82 -16.63 -9.74
C PHE A 96 2.92 -17.67 -9.56
N GLU A 97 2.72 -18.65 -8.68
CA GLU A 97 3.68 -19.74 -8.40
C GLU A 97 4.17 -20.44 -9.67
N ARG A 98 3.31 -20.62 -10.67
CA ARG A 98 3.64 -21.30 -11.94
C ARG A 98 4.80 -20.65 -12.73
N PHE A 99 5.07 -19.37 -12.50
CA PHE A 99 6.15 -18.64 -13.17
C PHE A 99 7.46 -18.71 -12.38
N LEU A 100 7.40 -19.06 -11.09
CA LEU A 100 8.53 -18.97 -10.15
C LEU A 100 9.26 -20.31 -10.03
N ILE A 101 8.54 -21.43 -9.89
CA ILE A 101 9.17 -22.73 -9.61
C ILE A 101 10.13 -23.13 -10.74
N GLY A 102 11.37 -23.44 -10.38
CA GLY A 102 12.44 -23.81 -11.31
C GLY A 102 13.09 -22.63 -12.03
N ALA A 103 12.59 -21.40 -11.85
CA ALA A 103 13.17 -20.22 -12.50
C ALA A 103 14.47 -19.77 -11.81
N ASP A 104 15.33 -19.10 -12.56
CA ASP A 104 16.47 -18.36 -12.01
C ASP A 104 15.97 -17.06 -11.35
N PRO A 105 16.20 -16.84 -10.04
CA PRO A 105 15.69 -15.67 -9.34
C PRO A 105 16.28 -14.34 -9.85
N ARG A 106 17.36 -14.37 -10.63
CA ARG A 106 17.96 -13.16 -11.25
C ARG A 106 17.10 -12.63 -12.41
N ASN A 107 16.16 -13.42 -12.92
CA ASN A 107 15.29 -13.07 -14.03
C ASN A 107 14.14 -12.15 -13.61
N THR A 108 14.39 -11.17 -12.74
CA THR A 108 13.37 -10.29 -12.15
C THR A 108 12.50 -9.60 -13.19
N ASN A 109 13.10 -9.07 -14.27
CA ASN A 109 12.35 -8.49 -15.39
C ASN A 109 11.41 -9.48 -16.08
N LEU A 110 11.85 -10.72 -16.32
CA LEU A 110 11.02 -11.75 -16.96
C LEU A 110 9.85 -12.14 -16.05
N LEU A 111 10.14 -12.43 -14.78
CA LEU A 111 9.16 -12.87 -13.80
C LEU A 111 8.09 -11.79 -13.56
N PHE A 112 8.51 -10.52 -13.43
CA PHE A 112 7.59 -9.39 -13.34
C PHE A 112 6.68 -9.31 -14.58
N GLU A 113 7.23 -9.34 -15.80
CA GLU A 113 6.42 -9.22 -17.02
C GLU A 113 5.46 -10.40 -17.19
N GLN A 114 5.87 -11.61 -16.85
CA GLN A 114 5.00 -12.79 -16.87
C GLN A 114 3.83 -12.63 -15.90
N MET A 115 4.10 -12.31 -14.63
CA MET A 115 3.05 -12.14 -13.61
C MET A 115 2.11 -10.98 -13.94
N TYR A 116 2.65 -9.83 -14.36
CA TYR A 116 1.86 -8.65 -14.71
C TYR A 116 0.96 -8.90 -15.92
N ARG A 117 1.52 -9.43 -17.02
CA ARG A 117 0.76 -9.66 -18.25
C ARG A 117 -0.22 -10.82 -18.13
N ALA A 118 0.13 -11.88 -17.41
CA ALA A 118 -0.77 -13.00 -17.17
C ALA A 118 -1.96 -12.61 -16.28
N SER A 119 -1.79 -11.69 -15.35
CA SER A 119 -2.87 -11.16 -14.51
C SER A 119 -3.62 -9.96 -15.11
N MET A 120 -3.22 -9.48 -16.29
CA MET A 120 -3.76 -8.26 -16.90
C MET A 120 -5.30 -8.26 -17.04
N PHE A 121 -5.92 -9.43 -17.22
CA PHE A 121 -7.37 -9.55 -17.38
C PHE A 121 -8.19 -9.27 -16.11
N TYR A 122 -7.55 -9.27 -14.93
CA TYR A 122 -8.19 -8.96 -13.65
C TYR A 122 -7.34 -8.05 -12.74
N GLY A 123 -6.20 -7.56 -13.23
CA GLY A 123 -5.24 -6.73 -12.50
C GLY A 123 -5.03 -5.37 -13.17
N ARG A 124 -3.78 -5.10 -13.57
CA ARG A 124 -3.22 -3.78 -13.97
C ARG A 124 -3.03 -2.77 -12.84
N LYS A 125 -3.95 -2.73 -11.86
CA LYS A 125 -3.93 -1.88 -10.67
C LYS A 125 -4.45 -2.66 -9.45
N GLY A 126 -4.26 -2.14 -8.24
CA GLY A 126 -4.86 -2.67 -7.02
C GLY A 126 -4.26 -3.99 -6.53
N LEU A 127 -5.09 -4.79 -5.84
CA LEU A 127 -4.67 -5.97 -5.08
C LEU A 127 -3.77 -6.96 -5.87
N PRO A 128 -4.06 -7.34 -7.13
CA PRO A 128 -3.17 -8.25 -7.86
C PRO A 128 -1.74 -7.71 -8.02
N ILE A 129 -1.58 -6.39 -8.14
CA ILE A 129 -0.26 -5.76 -8.28
C ILE A 129 0.47 -5.69 -6.93
N ALA A 130 -0.26 -5.50 -5.82
CA ALA A 130 0.32 -5.62 -4.48
C ALA A 130 0.88 -7.04 -4.25
N VAL A 131 0.17 -8.09 -4.71
CA VAL A 131 0.68 -9.46 -4.64
C VAL A 131 1.97 -9.64 -5.43
N ILE A 132 2.01 -9.14 -6.67
CA ILE A 132 3.23 -9.16 -7.51
C ILE A 132 4.38 -8.43 -6.81
N SER A 133 4.09 -7.29 -6.18
CA SER A 133 5.08 -6.48 -5.48
C SER A 133 5.75 -7.23 -4.34
N VAL A 134 4.98 -7.91 -3.50
CA VAL A 134 5.53 -8.67 -2.37
C VAL A 134 6.33 -9.88 -2.85
N ILE A 135 5.90 -10.54 -3.93
CA ILE A 135 6.71 -11.60 -4.58
C ILE A 135 8.03 -11.02 -5.10
N ASP A 136 7.99 -9.89 -5.80
CA ASP A 136 9.19 -9.23 -6.35
C ASP A 136 10.16 -8.80 -5.25
N LEU A 137 9.65 -8.24 -4.14
CA LEU A 137 10.47 -7.92 -2.98
C LEU A 137 11.10 -9.18 -2.36
N ALA A 138 10.37 -10.29 -2.25
CA ALA A 138 10.93 -11.55 -1.77
C ALA A 138 12.03 -12.09 -2.71
N LEU A 139 11.92 -11.88 -4.03
CA LEU A 139 12.98 -12.21 -4.99
C LEU A 139 14.22 -11.33 -4.77
N TRP A 140 14.07 -10.02 -4.57
CA TRP A 140 15.19 -9.13 -4.31
C TRP A 140 15.90 -9.43 -2.98
N ASP A 141 15.13 -9.77 -1.95
CA ASP A 141 15.67 -10.24 -0.68
C ASP A 141 16.46 -11.55 -0.86
N LEU A 142 15.91 -12.51 -1.63
CA LEU A 142 16.57 -13.77 -1.96
C LEU A 142 17.91 -13.52 -2.69
N LEU A 143 17.91 -12.64 -3.69
CA LEU A 143 19.12 -12.27 -4.44
C LEU A 143 20.20 -11.68 -3.53
N GLY A 144 19.81 -10.77 -2.63
CA GLY A 144 20.75 -10.15 -1.70
C GLY A 144 21.34 -11.16 -0.74
N LYS A 145 20.53 -12.10 -0.24
CA LYS A 145 21.00 -13.20 0.62
C LYS A 145 21.93 -14.17 -0.10
N ILE A 146 21.62 -14.58 -1.33
CA ILE A 146 22.52 -15.45 -2.13
C ILE A 146 23.86 -14.76 -2.42
N ARG A 147 23.84 -13.44 -2.65
CA ARG A 147 25.05 -12.65 -2.91
C ARG A 147 25.78 -12.20 -1.65
N ASN A 148 25.13 -12.30 -0.48
CA ASN A 148 25.60 -11.71 0.77
C ASN A 148 25.81 -10.19 0.65
N GLU A 149 24.88 -9.51 0.00
CA GLU A 149 24.90 -8.06 -0.23
C GLU A 149 23.54 -7.44 0.15
N PRO A 150 23.53 -6.20 0.68
CA PRO A 150 22.28 -5.45 0.85
C PRO A 150 21.69 -5.05 -0.49
N VAL A 151 20.37 -4.97 -0.58
CA VAL A 151 19.66 -4.70 -1.85
C VAL A 151 20.13 -3.43 -2.55
N TYR A 152 20.45 -2.36 -1.80
CA TYR A 152 20.85 -1.07 -2.37
C TYR A 152 22.16 -1.17 -3.18
N ARG A 153 23.07 -2.09 -2.81
CA ARG A 153 24.32 -2.35 -3.56
C ARG A 153 24.05 -3.02 -4.91
N MET A 154 22.95 -3.76 -5.03
CA MET A 154 22.59 -4.46 -6.26
C MET A 154 21.81 -3.61 -7.27
N ILE A 155 21.33 -2.42 -6.88
CA ILE A 155 20.46 -1.56 -7.71
C ILE A 155 21.09 -0.21 -8.09
N GLY A 156 22.38 -0.01 -7.79
CA GLY A 156 23.09 1.22 -8.15
C GLY A 156 24.15 1.64 -7.13
N GLY A 157 24.16 1.04 -5.94
CA GLY A 157 25.00 1.48 -4.84
C GLY A 157 24.32 2.57 -4.03
N ALA A 158 25.09 3.32 -3.24
CA ALA A 158 24.59 4.46 -2.49
C ALA A 158 24.85 5.74 -3.28
N ALA A 159 23.79 6.48 -3.64
CA ALA A 159 23.90 7.83 -4.21
C ALA A 159 24.14 8.89 -3.12
N ARG A 160 23.93 8.53 -1.85
CA ARG A 160 24.20 9.31 -0.65
C ARG A 160 24.46 8.37 0.53
N GLU A 161 25.21 8.84 1.53
CA GLU A 161 25.55 8.04 2.72
C GLU A 161 24.52 8.16 3.86
N ARG A 162 23.68 9.20 3.81
CA ARG A 162 22.65 9.52 4.80
C ARG A 162 21.30 9.67 4.11
N LEU A 163 20.27 9.09 4.72
CA LEU A 163 18.89 9.20 4.32
C LEU A 163 18.12 10.02 5.36
N ASP A 164 17.69 11.22 4.98
CA ASP A 164 16.90 12.11 5.83
C ASP A 164 15.40 11.85 5.68
N PHE A 165 14.67 11.92 6.80
CA PHE A 165 13.25 11.60 6.85
C PHE A 165 12.40 12.81 7.23
N TYR A 166 11.21 12.89 6.63
CA TYR A 166 10.09 13.61 7.24
C TYR A 166 9.15 12.61 7.92
N CYS A 167 8.37 13.07 8.90
CA CYS A 167 7.47 12.22 9.67
C CYS A 167 5.99 12.53 9.37
N THR A 168 5.21 11.51 9.04
CA THR A 168 3.77 11.62 8.79
C THR A 168 3.02 11.23 10.05
N GLY A 169 2.24 12.15 10.61
CA GLY A 169 1.50 11.93 11.84
C GLY A 169 0.80 13.19 12.37
N PRO A 170 0.00 13.07 13.44
CA PRO A 170 -0.78 14.18 13.99
C PRO A 170 0.05 15.19 14.80
N GLU A 171 1.31 14.88 15.14
CA GLU A 171 2.08 15.63 16.13
C GLU A 171 3.41 16.15 15.52
N PRO A 172 3.38 17.22 14.71
CA PRO A 172 4.57 17.71 14.02
C PRO A 172 5.62 18.31 14.97
N THR A 173 5.23 18.71 16.19
CA THR A 173 6.18 19.13 17.24
C THR A 173 7.04 17.96 17.72
N ALA A 174 6.46 16.76 17.85
CA ALA A 174 7.20 15.55 18.19
C ALA A 174 8.16 15.17 17.05
N ALA A 175 7.70 15.22 15.80
CA ALA A 175 8.56 15.01 14.62
C ALA A 175 9.77 15.95 14.63
N LYS A 176 9.55 17.25 14.83
CA LYS A 176 10.62 18.25 14.94
C LYS A 176 11.60 17.92 16.07
N ALA A 177 11.08 17.56 17.24
CA ALA A 177 11.90 17.22 18.40
C ALA A 177 12.74 15.95 18.20
N MET A 178 12.25 14.99 17.42
CA MET A 178 12.95 13.75 17.07
C MET A 178 13.96 13.93 15.91
N GLY A 179 14.12 15.13 15.35
CA GLY A 179 15.12 15.43 14.34
C GLY A 179 14.70 15.18 12.89
N PHE A 180 13.42 14.85 12.64
CA PHE A 180 12.87 14.82 11.29
C PHE A 180 12.93 16.22 10.66
N TRP A 181 13.21 16.30 9.36
CA TRP A 181 13.39 17.61 8.70
C TRP A 181 12.07 18.35 8.46
N GLY A 182 10.94 17.63 8.47
CA GLY A 182 9.60 18.16 8.27
C GLY A 182 8.53 17.19 8.78
N ALA A 183 7.27 17.61 8.73
CA ALA A 183 6.14 16.76 9.13
C ALA A 183 4.95 16.87 8.16
N LYS A 184 4.28 15.74 7.90
CA LYS A 184 3.04 15.68 7.12
C LYS A 184 1.87 15.36 8.04
N VAL A 185 0.86 16.23 8.07
CA VAL A 185 -0.34 16.06 8.91
C VAL A 185 -1.55 15.63 8.07
N PRO A 186 -2.43 14.74 8.57
CA PRO A 186 -3.64 14.33 7.85
C PRO A 186 -4.71 15.41 7.94
N LEU A 187 -5.32 15.75 6.79
CA LEU A 187 -6.40 16.71 6.71
C LEU A 187 -7.67 16.13 7.37
N PRO A 188 -8.32 16.82 8.32
CA PRO A 188 -9.39 16.20 9.11
C PRO A 188 -10.79 16.19 8.48
N PHE A 189 -11.14 17.18 7.65
CA PHE A 189 -12.51 17.34 7.13
C PHE A 189 -12.57 17.28 5.61
N CYS A 190 -13.66 16.74 5.08
CA CYS A 190 -13.86 16.50 3.64
C CYS A 190 -14.74 17.58 2.99
N PRO A 191 -14.89 17.58 1.64
CA PRO A 191 -15.75 18.55 0.96
C PRO A 191 -17.21 18.53 1.40
N ALA A 192 -17.74 17.36 1.80
CA ALA A 192 -19.12 17.24 2.28
C ALA A 192 -19.38 17.97 3.61
N ASP A 193 -18.33 18.34 4.36
CA ASP A 193 -18.45 19.19 5.55
C ASP A 193 -18.56 20.70 5.21
N GLY A 194 -18.52 21.03 3.91
CA GLY A 194 -18.74 22.37 3.36
C GLY A 194 -17.79 23.45 3.90
N HIS A 195 -18.23 24.71 3.87
CA HIS A 195 -17.41 25.82 4.35
C HIS A 195 -17.09 25.76 5.85
N VAL A 196 -17.87 25.02 6.65
CA VAL A 196 -17.56 24.79 8.06
C VAL A 196 -16.34 23.88 8.19
N GLY A 197 -16.33 22.75 7.49
CA GLY A 197 -15.16 21.87 7.39
C GLY A 197 -13.93 22.59 6.85
N MET A 198 -14.10 23.39 5.79
CA MET A 198 -13.03 24.24 5.23
C MET A 198 -12.39 25.14 6.29
N ARG A 199 -13.19 25.91 7.05
CA ARG A 199 -12.65 26.79 8.11
C ARG A 199 -11.93 26.00 9.20
N LYS A 200 -12.44 24.82 9.57
CA LYS A 200 -11.80 23.95 10.56
C LYS A 200 -10.47 23.37 10.05
N ASN A 201 -10.38 23.00 8.77
CA ASN A 201 -9.13 22.56 8.15
C ASN A 201 -8.08 23.69 8.16
N VAL A 202 -8.45 24.91 7.75
CA VAL A 202 -7.56 26.07 7.78
C VAL A 202 -7.06 26.33 9.22
N GLU A 203 -7.95 26.27 10.20
CA GLU A 203 -7.57 26.46 11.62
C GLU A 203 -6.70 25.33 12.16
N PHE A 204 -6.97 24.09 11.77
CA PHE A 204 -6.15 22.93 12.09
C PHE A 204 -4.71 23.11 11.60
N LEU A 205 -4.53 23.57 10.35
CA LEU A 205 -3.20 23.82 9.78
C LEU A 205 -2.51 25.02 10.43
N ARG A 206 -3.26 26.09 10.73
CA ARG A 206 -2.74 27.27 11.43
C ARG A 206 -2.13 26.90 12.78
N LYS A 207 -2.86 26.12 13.59
CA LYS A 207 -2.36 25.65 14.89
C LYS A 207 -1.06 24.83 14.75
N HIS A 208 -0.97 23.98 13.74
CA HIS A 208 0.25 23.23 13.47
C HIS A 208 1.40 24.16 13.10
N ARG A 209 1.21 25.07 12.13
CA ARG A 209 2.21 26.09 11.76
C ARG A 209 2.68 26.90 12.98
N GLU A 210 1.77 27.38 13.81
CA GLU A 210 2.11 28.13 15.03
C GLU A 210 2.93 27.30 16.02
N SER A 211 2.61 26.01 16.19
CA SER A 211 3.28 25.14 17.15
C SER A 211 4.72 24.74 16.76
N VAL A 212 5.04 24.70 15.46
CA VAL A 212 6.37 24.34 14.96
C VAL A 212 7.22 25.55 14.55
N GLY A 213 6.64 26.74 14.51
CA GLY A 213 7.27 27.97 14.03
C GLY A 213 7.25 28.12 12.51
N PRO A 214 7.76 29.25 11.97
CA PRO A 214 7.62 29.59 10.56
C PRO A 214 8.44 28.71 9.62
N ASP A 215 9.60 28.20 10.07
CA ASP A 215 10.58 27.58 9.17
C ASP A 215 10.45 26.05 9.06
N PHE A 216 9.78 25.39 10.01
CA PHE A 216 9.68 23.93 9.99
C PHE A 216 8.69 23.50 8.89
N PRO A 217 9.09 22.67 7.91
CA PRO A 217 8.21 22.25 6.83
C PRO A 217 6.98 21.48 7.34
N ILE A 218 5.80 21.93 6.92
CA ILE A 218 4.52 21.26 7.13
C ILE A 218 3.94 20.87 5.78
N MET A 219 3.58 19.61 5.64
CA MET A 219 2.90 19.04 4.49
C MET A 219 1.51 18.58 4.90
N VAL A 220 0.60 18.44 3.93
CA VAL A 220 -0.80 18.09 4.21
C VAL A 220 -1.21 16.88 3.37
N ASP A 221 -1.56 15.79 4.06
CA ASP A 221 -2.10 14.59 3.44
C ASP A 221 -3.62 14.67 3.34
N CYS A 222 -4.18 14.47 2.15
CA CYS A 222 -5.61 14.56 1.90
C CYS A 222 -6.27 13.21 1.63
N TYR A 223 -5.52 12.11 1.59
CA TYR A 223 -5.98 10.74 1.34
C TYR A 223 -7.11 10.64 0.31
N MET A 224 -6.84 11.08 -0.92
CA MET A 224 -7.72 11.04 -2.10
C MET A 224 -9.15 11.56 -1.91
N SER A 225 -9.37 12.44 -0.93
CA SER A 225 -10.71 12.77 -0.43
C SER A 225 -11.34 14.05 -1.00
N LEU A 226 -10.56 14.87 -1.71
CA LEU A 226 -11.01 16.17 -2.19
C LEU A 226 -11.43 16.11 -3.67
N ASN A 227 -11.87 17.26 -4.15
CA ASN A 227 -12.10 17.54 -5.56
C ASN A 227 -11.31 18.79 -5.98
N VAL A 228 -11.29 19.07 -7.27
CA VAL A 228 -10.51 20.20 -7.85
C VAL A 228 -10.89 21.54 -7.20
N GLU A 229 -12.19 21.85 -7.11
CA GLU A 229 -12.68 23.14 -6.59
C GLU A 229 -12.29 23.36 -5.12
N TYR A 230 -12.54 22.36 -4.27
CA TYR A 230 -12.21 22.42 -2.85
C TYR A 230 -10.70 22.52 -2.64
N THR A 231 -9.90 21.80 -3.44
CA THR A 231 -8.44 21.84 -3.39
C THR A 231 -7.91 23.22 -3.75
N ILE A 232 -8.47 23.86 -4.79
CA ILE A 232 -8.11 25.23 -5.16
C ILE A 232 -8.46 26.19 -4.02
N GLU A 233 -9.64 26.08 -3.43
CA GLU A 233 -10.08 26.98 -2.37
C GLU A 233 -9.25 26.82 -1.09
N ILE A 234 -8.96 25.59 -0.65
CA ILE A 234 -8.18 25.37 0.58
C ILE A 234 -6.72 25.82 0.40
N ALA A 235 -6.12 25.55 -0.76
CA ALA A 235 -4.75 25.99 -1.05
C ALA A 235 -4.65 27.52 -1.07
N GLU A 236 -5.66 28.23 -1.60
CA GLU A 236 -5.74 29.70 -1.55
C GLU A 236 -5.81 30.21 -0.11
N ARG A 237 -6.70 29.62 0.71
CA ARG A 237 -6.96 30.05 2.09
C ARG A 237 -5.80 29.77 3.05
N CYS A 238 -4.85 28.93 2.66
CA CYS A 238 -3.69 28.53 3.46
C CYS A 238 -2.36 29.08 2.93
N LYS A 239 -2.38 30.03 1.97
CA LYS A 239 -1.14 30.61 1.40
C LYS A 239 -0.24 31.26 2.45
N ASP A 240 -0.83 31.84 3.50
CA ASP A 240 -0.12 32.45 4.63
C ASP A 240 0.56 31.43 5.55
N LEU A 241 0.21 30.14 5.43
CA LEU A 241 0.74 29.07 6.29
C LEU A 241 2.01 28.42 5.73
N ASP A 242 2.45 28.80 4.54
CA ASP A 242 3.63 28.25 3.84
C ASP A 242 3.69 26.71 3.89
N ILE A 243 2.66 26.08 3.32
CA ILE A 243 2.56 24.62 3.23
C ILE A 243 3.57 24.09 2.20
N GLY A 244 4.41 23.14 2.61
CA GLY A 244 5.47 22.56 1.80
C GLY A 244 4.96 21.86 0.54
N TRP A 245 3.94 21.01 0.69
CA TRP A 245 3.12 20.44 -0.39
C TRP A 245 1.75 19.97 0.11
N TRP A 246 0.83 19.79 -0.84
CA TRP A 246 -0.45 19.11 -0.66
C TRP A 246 -0.43 17.75 -1.34
N GLU A 247 -0.72 16.70 -0.59
CA GLU A 247 -0.59 15.31 -1.00
C GLU A 247 -1.93 14.65 -1.22
N GLU A 248 -2.01 13.91 -2.32
CA GLU A 248 -3.15 13.08 -2.72
C GLU A 248 -4.49 13.78 -2.53
N CYS A 249 -4.58 15.03 -3.04
CA CYS A 249 -5.81 15.81 -2.94
C CYS A 249 -6.98 15.13 -3.65
N LEU A 250 -6.75 14.59 -4.84
CA LEU A 250 -7.77 14.02 -5.71
C LEU A 250 -7.78 12.49 -5.64
N SER A 251 -8.91 11.91 -6.06
CA SER A 251 -8.97 10.49 -6.40
C SER A 251 -7.85 10.10 -7.38
N PRO A 252 -7.22 8.92 -7.27
CA PRO A 252 -6.23 8.44 -8.24
C PRO A 252 -6.78 8.38 -9.67
N ASP A 253 -8.10 8.23 -9.83
CA ASP A 253 -8.79 8.22 -11.12
C ASP A 253 -8.84 9.61 -11.80
N ASP A 254 -8.62 10.70 -11.06
CA ASP A 254 -8.68 12.08 -11.58
C ASP A 254 -7.31 12.80 -11.46
N THR A 255 -6.24 12.12 -11.88
CA THR A 255 -4.92 12.77 -11.97
C THR A 255 -4.92 13.91 -13.00
N ASP A 256 -5.78 13.85 -14.02
CA ASP A 256 -5.94 14.93 -15.01
C ASP A 256 -6.41 16.25 -14.34
N GLY A 257 -7.16 16.18 -13.23
CA GLY A 257 -7.56 17.33 -12.43
C GLY A 257 -6.40 18.19 -11.90
N PHE A 258 -5.18 17.63 -11.75
CA PHE A 258 -4.02 18.41 -11.32
C PHE A 258 -3.61 19.50 -12.32
N GLU A 259 -3.95 19.38 -13.62
CA GLU A 259 -3.75 20.48 -14.58
C GLU A 259 -4.57 21.72 -14.19
N GLN A 260 -5.82 21.51 -13.75
CA GLN A 260 -6.70 22.59 -13.32
C GLN A 260 -6.20 23.23 -12.01
N ILE A 261 -5.77 22.40 -11.06
CA ILE A 261 -5.19 22.85 -9.79
C ILE A 261 -3.91 23.67 -10.06
N LYS A 262 -3.02 23.20 -10.94
CA LYS A 262 -1.80 23.92 -11.30
C LYS A 262 -2.05 25.22 -12.04
N ARG A 263 -3.12 25.30 -12.85
CA ARG A 263 -3.53 26.56 -13.47
C ARG A 263 -3.94 27.61 -12.42
N ALA A 264 -4.61 27.20 -11.35
CA ALA A 264 -4.99 28.10 -10.26
C ALA A 264 -3.80 28.44 -9.33
N HIS A 265 -2.96 27.45 -9.03
CA HIS A 265 -1.85 27.55 -8.07
C HIS A 265 -0.52 27.03 -8.65
N PRO A 266 0.07 27.73 -9.64
CA PRO A 266 1.26 27.25 -10.33
C PRO A 266 2.51 27.16 -9.44
N THR A 267 2.56 27.94 -8.35
CA THR A 267 3.68 28.01 -7.41
C THR A 267 3.57 27.06 -6.22
N ILE A 268 2.39 26.44 -5.99
CA ILE A 268 2.17 25.49 -4.88
C ILE A 268 2.55 24.08 -5.35
N LYS A 269 3.18 23.31 -4.46
CA LYS A 269 3.56 21.91 -4.75
C LYS A 269 2.39 20.98 -4.46
N PHE A 270 2.14 20.07 -5.39
CA PHE A 270 1.16 18.99 -5.29
C PHE A 270 1.84 17.67 -5.57
N THR A 271 1.46 16.63 -4.84
CA THR A 271 2.08 15.30 -4.91
C THR A 271 0.98 14.23 -4.85
N THR A 272 1.25 13.03 -5.40
CA THR A 272 0.34 11.87 -5.35
C THR A 272 1.10 10.61 -5.80
N GLY A 273 0.45 9.46 -5.70
CA GLY A 273 0.88 8.24 -6.38
C GLY A 273 0.88 6.99 -5.52
N GLU A 274 0.57 7.06 -4.22
CA GLU A 274 0.56 5.87 -3.36
C GLU A 274 -0.45 4.84 -3.87
N HIS A 275 -1.63 5.28 -4.31
CA HIS A 275 -2.64 4.43 -4.94
C HIS A 275 -2.53 4.36 -6.48
N GLU A 276 -1.33 4.55 -7.03
CA GLU A 276 -1.05 4.32 -8.45
C GLU A 276 -0.09 3.14 -8.68
N TYR A 277 -0.21 2.49 -9.83
CA TYR A 277 0.38 1.20 -10.11
C TYR A 277 1.01 1.15 -11.50
N SER A 278 2.09 0.38 -11.61
CA SER A 278 2.88 0.11 -12.82
C SER A 278 3.50 1.34 -13.47
N ARG A 279 4.53 1.11 -14.31
CA ARG A 279 5.11 2.16 -15.15
C ARG A 279 4.10 2.85 -16.05
N TYR A 280 3.00 2.18 -16.43
CA TYR A 280 1.97 2.76 -17.28
C TYR A 280 1.12 3.79 -16.55
N GLY A 281 0.80 3.55 -15.27
CA GLY A 281 0.10 4.50 -14.42
C GLY A 281 0.98 5.72 -14.14
N PHE A 282 2.18 5.50 -13.60
CA PHE A 282 3.10 6.60 -13.27
C PHE A 282 3.55 7.46 -14.46
N ARG A 283 3.55 6.90 -15.69
CA ARG A 283 3.77 7.71 -16.90
C ARG A 283 2.78 8.88 -16.97
N LYS A 284 1.51 8.65 -16.63
CA LYS A 284 0.46 9.69 -16.64
C LYS A 284 0.72 10.80 -15.62
N LEU A 285 1.31 10.47 -14.47
CA LEU A 285 1.65 11.44 -13.42
C LEU A 285 2.86 12.32 -13.81
N ILE A 286 3.77 11.79 -14.65
CA ILE A 286 4.95 12.52 -15.13
C ILE A 286 4.63 13.39 -16.34
N GLU A 287 3.73 12.92 -17.22
CA GLU A 287 3.22 13.71 -18.35
C GLU A 287 2.71 15.09 -17.88
N GLY A 288 3.12 16.16 -18.56
CA GLY A 288 2.73 17.53 -18.22
C GLY A 288 3.42 18.14 -16.99
N ARG A 289 4.11 17.34 -16.15
CA ARG A 289 4.85 17.80 -14.95
C ARG A 289 3.99 18.61 -13.98
N ASN A 290 2.71 18.26 -13.86
CA ASN A 290 1.77 18.92 -12.94
C ASN A 290 1.96 18.49 -11.47
N LEU A 291 2.73 17.44 -11.22
CA LEU A 291 3.06 16.92 -9.90
C LEU A 291 4.53 17.20 -9.59
N ALA A 292 4.78 17.73 -8.40
CA ALA A 292 6.13 18.10 -7.95
C ALA A 292 6.93 16.90 -7.46
N ILE A 293 6.26 15.85 -6.97
CA ILE A 293 6.82 14.60 -6.48
C ILE A 293 5.81 13.49 -6.80
N ILE A 294 6.29 12.30 -7.18
CA ILE A 294 5.47 11.09 -7.27
C ILE A 294 5.81 10.12 -6.12
N GLN A 295 4.79 9.47 -5.55
CA GLN A 295 4.92 8.78 -4.26
C GLN A 295 4.43 7.32 -4.28
N PRO A 296 5.00 6.45 -5.13
CA PRO A 296 4.62 5.03 -5.16
C PRO A 296 4.88 4.31 -3.83
N ASP A 297 3.98 3.43 -3.41
CA ASP A 297 4.30 2.43 -2.39
C ASP A 297 4.97 1.21 -3.05
N VAL A 298 6.17 0.82 -2.60
CA VAL A 298 6.95 -0.27 -3.23
C VAL A 298 6.30 -1.65 -3.05
N MET A 299 5.48 -1.84 -2.00
CA MET A 299 4.72 -3.06 -1.78
C MET A 299 3.43 -3.09 -2.60
N TRP A 300 3.07 -2.01 -3.31
CA TRP A 300 1.80 -1.90 -4.02
C TRP A 300 1.97 -1.73 -5.53
N LEU A 301 2.88 -0.86 -6.00
CA LEU A 301 2.90 -0.44 -7.40
C LEU A 301 3.29 -1.53 -8.42
N GLY A 302 3.96 -2.59 -7.96
CA GLY A 302 4.57 -3.63 -8.79
C GLY A 302 5.90 -4.17 -8.28
N GLY A 303 6.41 -3.70 -7.13
CA GLY A 303 7.69 -4.13 -6.56
C GLY A 303 8.87 -3.27 -7.01
N LEU A 304 10.05 -3.61 -6.50
CA LEU A 304 11.30 -2.89 -6.75
C LEU A 304 11.70 -2.94 -8.24
N THR A 305 11.47 -4.07 -8.91
CA THR A 305 11.76 -4.22 -10.35
C THR A 305 11.00 -3.22 -11.22
N GLU A 306 9.76 -2.90 -10.86
CA GLU A 306 8.94 -1.91 -11.57
C GLU A 306 9.24 -0.49 -11.08
N LEU A 307 9.49 -0.30 -9.78
CA LEU A 307 9.87 0.99 -9.20
C LEU A 307 11.15 1.56 -9.80
N LEU A 308 12.15 0.72 -10.09
CA LEU A 308 13.36 1.15 -10.79
C LEU A 308 13.05 1.75 -12.18
N LYS A 309 12.04 1.23 -12.89
CA LYS A 309 11.60 1.75 -14.20
C LYS A 309 10.82 3.05 -14.06
N VAL A 310 9.94 3.14 -13.06
CA VAL A 310 9.22 4.38 -12.72
C VAL A 310 10.20 5.49 -12.37
N SER A 311 11.18 5.19 -11.51
CA SER A 311 12.25 6.11 -11.12
C SER A 311 13.07 6.61 -12.31
N ALA A 312 13.50 5.71 -13.19
CA ALA A 312 14.25 6.07 -14.39
C ALA A 312 13.45 7.01 -15.31
N MET A 313 12.15 6.74 -15.48
CA MET A 313 11.27 7.61 -16.28
C MET A 313 11.09 8.99 -15.63
N ALA A 314 10.87 9.06 -14.31
CA ALA A 314 10.76 10.31 -13.57
C ALA A 314 12.08 11.12 -13.61
N ALA A 315 13.22 10.44 -13.50
CA ALA A 315 14.55 11.05 -13.52
C ALA A 315 14.83 11.76 -14.85
N ALA A 316 14.30 11.24 -15.97
CA ALA A 316 14.44 11.90 -17.28
C ALA A 316 13.72 13.27 -17.37
N TYR A 317 12.85 13.59 -16.40
CA TYR A 317 12.12 14.86 -16.30
C TYR A 317 12.48 15.66 -15.04
N ASP A 318 13.52 15.24 -14.32
CA ASP A 318 13.93 15.79 -13.02
C ASP A 318 12.79 15.76 -11.98
N VAL A 319 11.88 14.80 -12.09
CA VAL A 319 10.79 14.63 -11.12
C VAL A 319 11.28 13.72 -9.98
N PRO A 320 11.25 14.21 -8.72
CA PRO A 320 11.58 13.40 -7.57
C PRO A 320 10.60 12.24 -7.34
N VAL A 321 11.14 11.11 -6.91
CA VAL A 321 10.36 9.97 -6.41
C VAL A 321 10.60 9.84 -4.92
N VAL A 322 9.54 9.95 -4.12
CA VAL A 322 9.59 9.79 -2.66
C VAL A 322 8.55 8.75 -2.29
N PRO A 323 8.92 7.46 -2.20
CA PRO A 323 7.97 6.40 -1.93
C PRO A 323 7.17 6.64 -0.66
N HIS A 324 5.89 6.24 -0.68
CA HIS A 324 5.08 6.09 0.52
C HIS A 324 5.79 5.13 1.50
N ALA A 325 5.66 5.37 2.81
CA ALA A 325 6.49 4.79 3.86
C ALA A 325 6.50 3.25 3.98
N SER A 326 7.29 2.57 3.14
CA SER A 326 7.37 1.11 3.08
C SER A 326 8.59 0.49 3.80
N GLY A 327 9.05 1.08 4.89
CA GLY A 327 10.15 0.52 5.68
C GLY A 327 11.44 0.27 4.86
N PRO A 328 12.27 -0.73 5.25
CA PRO A 328 13.50 -1.08 4.53
C PRO A 328 13.36 -1.32 3.03
N TYR A 329 12.17 -1.71 2.54
CA TYR A 329 11.93 -1.85 1.10
C TYR A 329 12.10 -0.52 0.36
N SER A 330 11.59 0.56 0.94
CA SER A 330 11.77 1.92 0.43
C SER A 330 13.17 2.47 0.73
N TYR A 331 13.76 2.17 1.90
CA TYR A 331 15.05 2.76 2.31
C TYR A 331 16.18 2.35 1.36
N HIS A 332 16.25 1.06 1.01
CA HIS A 332 17.25 0.54 0.08
C HIS A 332 17.11 1.13 -1.32
N PHE A 333 15.89 1.41 -1.76
CA PHE A 333 15.63 2.08 -3.02
C PHE A 333 16.03 3.55 -2.95
N VAL A 334 15.51 4.31 -1.98
CA VAL A 334 15.71 5.76 -1.91
C VAL A 334 17.18 6.10 -1.78
N ILE A 335 17.97 5.39 -0.97
CA ILE A 335 19.42 5.67 -0.84
C ILE A 335 20.21 5.51 -2.16
N SER A 336 19.68 4.75 -3.13
CA SER A 336 20.41 4.35 -4.34
C SER A 336 20.20 5.22 -5.57
N GLN A 337 19.06 5.92 -5.66
CA GLN A 337 18.67 6.60 -6.91
C GLN A 337 19.06 8.08 -6.94
N PRO A 338 19.26 8.67 -8.14
CA PRO A 338 19.64 10.07 -8.29
C PRO A 338 18.50 11.06 -7.99
N ASN A 339 17.23 10.65 -8.15
CA ASN A 339 16.05 11.51 -8.01
C ASN A 339 15.18 11.17 -6.79
N THR A 340 15.77 10.63 -5.73
CA THR A 340 15.06 10.20 -4.50
C THR A 340 15.61 10.97 -3.29
N PRO A 341 15.21 12.23 -3.08
CA PRO A 341 15.95 13.17 -2.24
C PRO A 341 15.88 12.88 -0.73
N PHE A 342 14.79 12.29 -0.24
CA PHE A 342 14.51 12.01 1.16
C PHE A 342 13.47 10.88 1.27
N GLN A 343 13.17 10.45 2.49
CA GLN A 343 12.23 9.36 2.77
C GLN A 343 11.08 9.78 3.69
N GLU A 344 9.93 9.14 3.56
CA GLU A 344 8.84 9.23 4.52
C GLU A 344 9.00 8.24 5.67
N TYR A 345 8.68 8.68 6.89
CA TYR A 345 8.36 7.79 8.00
C TYR A 345 6.91 7.97 8.45
N LEU A 346 6.11 6.92 8.43
CA LEU A 346 4.75 6.95 8.96
C LEU A 346 4.79 6.71 10.47
N ALA A 347 4.42 7.70 11.27
CA ALA A 347 4.40 7.59 12.72
C ALA A 347 3.42 6.50 13.15
N ASN A 348 3.95 5.38 13.59
CA ASN A 348 3.18 4.19 13.95
C ASN A 348 3.08 3.99 15.48
N SER A 349 3.45 5.01 16.26
CA SER A 349 2.97 5.11 17.64
C SER A 349 1.50 5.54 17.62
N PRO A 350 0.64 5.01 18.52
CA PRO A 350 -0.78 5.33 18.52
C PRO A 350 -1.12 6.82 18.57
N ASP A 351 -0.28 7.61 19.24
CA ASP A 351 -0.40 9.06 19.41
C ASP A 351 0.45 9.89 18.45
N GLY A 352 1.27 9.26 17.60
CA GLY A 352 2.18 9.94 16.68
C GLY A 352 3.39 10.63 17.33
N LYS A 353 3.70 10.36 18.61
CA LYS A 353 4.77 11.05 19.38
C LYS A 353 6.08 10.29 19.46
N SER A 354 6.15 9.06 18.97
CA SER A 354 7.38 8.26 18.94
C SER A 354 7.48 7.45 17.66
N VAL A 355 8.68 6.90 17.41
CA VAL A 355 8.95 6.01 16.29
C VAL A 355 8.99 4.57 16.77
N LEU A 356 8.22 3.69 16.12
CA LEU A 356 8.19 2.24 16.36
C LEU A 356 8.45 1.51 15.04
N PRO A 357 8.83 0.22 14.98
CA PRO A 357 9.06 -0.47 13.70
C PRO A 357 7.82 -0.44 12.79
N VAL A 358 7.95 -0.04 11.53
CA VAL A 358 6.85 0.08 10.54
C VAL A 358 6.07 -1.23 10.44
N PHE A 359 6.77 -2.37 10.47
CA PHE A 359 6.15 -3.70 10.39
C PHE A 359 5.88 -4.35 11.76
N GLY A 360 5.92 -3.55 12.82
CA GLY A 360 5.65 -3.97 14.19
C GLY A 360 6.64 -5.02 14.69
N ASP A 361 6.13 -6.07 15.32
CA ASP A 361 6.94 -7.14 15.89
C ASP A 361 7.23 -8.31 14.91
N LEU A 362 6.90 -8.14 13.61
CA LEU A 362 7.17 -9.17 12.59
C LEU A 362 8.66 -9.43 12.44
N PHE A 363 9.48 -8.38 12.54
CA PHE A 363 10.93 -8.44 12.40
C PHE A 363 11.64 -8.02 13.69
N LEU A 364 12.84 -8.55 13.95
CA LEU A 364 13.62 -8.23 15.15
C LEU A 364 14.44 -6.94 15.03
N ASP A 365 14.81 -6.59 13.81
CA ASP A 365 15.99 -5.77 13.53
C ASP A 365 15.72 -4.74 12.43
N GLU A 366 14.47 -4.29 12.32
CA GLU A 366 14.08 -3.19 11.45
C GLU A 366 14.81 -1.90 11.87
N PRO A 367 15.57 -1.24 10.96
CA PRO A 367 16.20 0.03 11.24
C PRO A 367 15.16 1.16 11.32
N ILE A 368 15.25 1.98 12.36
CA ILE A 368 14.28 3.04 12.68
C ILE A 368 14.99 4.39 12.79
N PRO A 369 14.49 5.46 12.13
CA PRO A 369 15.07 6.80 12.17
C PRO A 369 14.73 7.54 13.48
N THR A 370 15.24 7.05 14.63
CA THR A 370 15.01 7.67 15.95
C THR A 370 15.52 9.10 16.08
N ASN A 371 16.47 9.48 15.22
CA ASN A 371 17.01 10.84 15.12
C ASN A 371 16.64 11.52 13.78
N GLY A 372 15.58 11.06 13.12
CA GLY A 372 15.10 11.62 11.84
C GLY A 372 15.94 11.27 10.61
N TYR A 373 16.93 10.38 10.74
CA TYR A 373 17.74 9.88 9.63
C TYR A 373 18.18 8.43 9.82
N LEU A 374 18.61 7.80 8.72
CA LEU A 374 19.39 6.55 8.69
C LEU A 374 20.65 6.75 7.84
N THR A 375 21.58 5.81 7.92
CA THR A 375 22.82 5.78 7.14
C THR A 375 22.95 4.47 6.36
N THR A 376 23.88 4.42 5.41
CA THR A 376 24.23 3.19 4.69
C THR A 376 24.65 2.05 5.63
N ALA A 377 25.29 2.36 6.77
CA ALA A 377 25.67 1.38 7.77
C ALA A 377 24.47 0.71 8.45
N ASP A 378 23.36 1.43 8.62
CA ASP A 378 22.12 0.88 9.19
C ASP A 378 21.44 -0.13 8.24
N LEU A 379 21.81 -0.10 6.95
CA LEU A 379 21.29 -0.96 5.89
C LEU A 379 22.28 -2.06 5.46
N ASP A 380 23.44 -2.18 6.10
CA ASP A 380 24.52 -3.07 5.65
C ASP A 380 24.33 -4.52 6.12
N LYS A 381 23.25 -5.15 5.63
CA LYS A 381 22.89 -6.55 5.88
C LYS A 381 22.40 -7.22 4.60
N PRO A 382 22.59 -8.54 4.42
CA PRO A 382 22.12 -9.23 3.22
C PRO A 382 20.61 -9.08 2.96
N GLY A 383 20.24 -8.92 1.70
CA GLY A 383 18.83 -8.73 1.32
C GLY A 383 18.31 -7.36 1.77
N PHE A 384 17.09 -7.32 2.29
CA PHE A 384 16.56 -6.10 2.92
C PHE A 384 16.96 -5.93 4.39
N GLY A 385 17.83 -6.82 4.90
CA GLY A 385 18.37 -6.72 6.26
C GLY A 385 17.35 -6.94 7.37
N LEU A 386 16.23 -7.59 7.06
CA LEU A 386 15.16 -7.93 8.00
C LEU A 386 15.25 -9.41 8.39
N THR A 387 15.03 -9.69 9.67
CA THR A 387 15.00 -11.04 10.25
C THR A 387 13.63 -11.28 10.88
N ILE A 388 12.90 -12.29 10.39
CA ILE A 388 11.60 -12.68 10.98
C ILE A 388 11.80 -13.01 12.46
N ASN A 389 11.00 -12.39 13.31
CA ASN A 389 10.96 -12.65 14.73
C ASN A 389 10.52 -14.10 14.99
N PRO A 390 11.33 -14.93 15.67
CA PRO A 390 10.94 -16.29 16.02
C PRO A 390 9.63 -16.38 16.81
N ALA A 391 9.33 -15.39 17.65
CA ALA A 391 8.06 -15.32 18.37
C ALA A 391 6.88 -15.01 17.43
N ALA A 392 7.11 -14.24 16.35
CA ALA A 392 6.09 -13.95 15.35
C ALA A 392 5.77 -15.16 14.46
N ARG A 393 6.62 -16.19 14.39
CA ARG A 393 6.34 -17.44 13.66
C ARG A 393 5.02 -18.08 14.10
N ALA A 394 4.67 -18.01 15.38
CA ALA A 394 3.39 -18.52 15.90
C ALA A 394 2.16 -17.77 15.37
N LYS A 395 2.35 -16.56 14.81
CA LYS A 395 1.29 -15.74 14.20
C LYS A 395 1.21 -15.89 12.69
N LEU A 396 2.17 -16.59 12.07
CA LEU A 396 2.15 -16.86 10.63
C LEU A 396 1.22 -18.02 10.34
N ILE A 397 0.01 -17.71 9.90
CA ILE A 397 -1.02 -18.69 9.56
C ILE A 397 -0.76 -19.18 8.14
N PRO A 398 -0.39 -20.46 7.92
CA PRO A 398 -0.16 -20.99 6.58
C PRO A 398 -1.41 -20.84 5.72
N SER A 399 -1.25 -20.50 4.44
CA SER A 399 -2.37 -20.26 3.52
C SER A 399 -3.09 -21.53 3.05
N ASP A 400 -2.67 -22.73 3.45
CA ASP A 400 -3.17 -24.02 2.97
C ASP A 400 -4.69 -24.17 3.11
N TYR A 401 -5.29 -23.55 4.13
CA TYR A 401 -6.73 -23.55 4.36
C TYR A 401 -7.53 -22.84 3.25
N LEU A 402 -6.89 -21.93 2.49
CA LEU A 402 -7.49 -21.23 1.35
C LEU A 402 -7.45 -22.05 0.06
N LEU A 403 -6.53 -23.00 0.00
CA LEU A 403 -6.27 -23.84 -1.18
C LEU A 403 -7.06 -25.16 -1.11
N THR A 404 -7.59 -25.50 0.06
CA THR A 404 -8.34 -26.73 0.30
C THR A 404 -9.82 -26.38 0.56
N PRO A 405 -10.72 -26.46 -0.44
CA PRO A 405 -12.14 -26.24 -0.17
C PRO A 405 -12.65 -27.26 0.85
N PRO A 406 -13.54 -26.87 1.79
CA PRO A 406 -14.14 -27.82 2.71
C PRO A 406 -14.85 -28.94 1.91
N PRO A 407 -14.94 -30.18 2.46
CA PRO A 407 -15.65 -31.26 1.80
C PRO A 407 -17.05 -30.79 1.39
N ALA A 408 -17.44 -31.07 0.15
CA ALA A 408 -18.81 -30.80 -0.29
C ALA A 408 -19.78 -31.42 0.73
N PRO A 409 -20.82 -30.69 1.18
CA PRO A 409 -21.86 -31.29 2.00
C PRO A 409 -22.34 -32.56 1.28
N GLY A 410 -22.28 -33.70 1.96
CA GLY A 410 -22.80 -34.94 1.38
C GLY A 410 -24.23 -34.69 0.92
N LEU A 411 -24.56 -35.13 -0.30
CA LEU A 411 -25.93 -35.07 -0.80
C LEU A 411 -26.84 -35.66 0.28
N LYS A 412 -27.76 -34.84 0.82
CA LYS A 412 -28.81 -35.39 1.70
C LYS A 412 -29.55 -36.46 0.89
N PRO A 413 -29.79 -37.67 1.45
CA PRO A 413 -30.70 -38.61 0.82
C PRO A 413 -31.99 -37.87 0.49
N ALA A 414 -32.51 -38.04 -0.72
CA ALA A 414 -33.80 -37.48 -1.08
C ALA A 414 -34.80 -37.90 0.01
N GLU A 415 -35.39 -36.92 0.70
CA GLU A 415 -36.52 -37.21 1.58
C GLU A 415 -37.59 -37.85 0.71
N ALA A 416 -37.99 -39.08 1.06
CA ALA A 416 -39.07 -39.77 0.37
C ALA A 416 -40.32 -38.91 0.52
N THR A 417 -40.76 -38.29 -0.57
CA THR A 417 -42.03 -37.56 -0.62
C THR A 417 -43.13 -38.52 -0.17
N PRO A 418 -43.92 -38.19 0.87
CA PRO A 418 -45.08 -39.01 1.23
C PRO A 418 -46.03 -39.05 0.03
N PRO A 419 -46.72 -40.17 -0.24
CA PRO A 419 -47.68 -40.24 -1.33
C PRO A 419 -48.79 -39.21 -1.10
N THR A 420 -48.85 -38.20 -1.97
CA THR A 420 -49.93 -37.22 -2.01
C THR A 420 -51.25 -37.93 -2.29
N THR A 421 -52.23 -37.74 -1.42
CA THR A 421 -53.60 -38.21 -1.62
C THR A 421 -54.23 -37.45 -2.78
N ALA A 422 -54.81 -38.19 -3.74
CA ALA A 422 -55.35 -37.69 -5.01
C ALA A 422 -56.62 -36.81 -4.89
N ALA A 423 -56.85 -36.15 -3.75
CA ALA A 423 -58.04 -35.35 -3.46
C ALA A 423 -57.81 -33.83 -3.58
N GLU A 424 -56.58 -33.34 -3.44
CA GLU A 424 -56.31 -31.89 -3.47
C GLU A 424 -56.12 -31.32 -4.88
N ASP A 425 -55.72 -32.14 -5.84
CA ASP A 425 -55.33 -31.69 -7.19
C ASP A 425 -56.53 -31.36 -8.11
N LYS A 426 -57.74 -31.83 -7.80
CA LYS A 426 -58.94 -31.48 -8.58
C LYS A 426 -59.46 -30.08 -8.31
N SER A 427 -59.26 -29.54 -7.10
CA SER A 427 -59.80 -28.21 -6.75
C SER A 427 -58.98 -27.05 -7.33
N VAL A 428 -57.71 -27.28 -7.64
CA VAL A 428 -56.81 -26.26 -8.21
C VAL A 428 -57.02 -26.13 -9.72
N VAL A 429 -57.24 -27.25 -10.42
CA VAL A 429 -57.49 -27.25 -11.87
C VAL A 429 -58.88 -26.67 -12.22
N GLU A 430 -59.90 -26.91 -11.40
CA GLU A 430 -61.23 -26.30 -11.59
C GLU A 430 -61.21 -24.79 -11.36
N LYS A 431 -60.48 -24.31 -10.34
CA LYS A 431 -60.33 -22.85 -10.08
C LYS A 431 -59.55 -22.12 -11.17
N LEU A 432 -58.59 -22.79 -11.81
CA LEU A 432 -57.82 -22.22 -12.94
C LEU A 432 -58.63 -22.19 -14.24
N THR A 433 -59.59 -23.09 -14.44
CA THR A 433 -60.43 -23.12 -15.65
C THR A 433 -61.62 -22.16 -15.61
N GLU A 434 -62.13 -21.78 -14.42
CA GLU A 434 -63.12 -20.70 -14.29
C GLU A 434 -62.53 -19.29 -14.50
N GLY A 435 -61.30 -19.05 -14.06
CA GLY A 435 -60.62 -17.75 -14.25
C GLY A 435 -60.36 -17.40 -15.73
N VAL A 436 -60.16 -18.40 -16.59
CA VAL A 436 -59.85 -18.20 -18.01
C VAL A 436 -61.12 -17.97 -18.86
N LYS A 437 -62.31 -18.42 -18.40
CA LYS A 437 -63.57 -18.17 -19.12
C LYS A 437 -64.15 -16.77 -18.91
N ASN A 438 -63.82 -16.09 -17.79
CA ASN A 438 -64.30 -14.74 -17.49
C ASN A 438 -63.44 -13.61 -18.07
N MET A 439 -62.37 -13.93 -18.81
CA MET A 439 -61.53 -12.94 -19.51
C MET A 439 -61.86 -12.78 -21.00
N ASN A 440 -62.84 -13.52 -21.52
CA ASN A 440 -63.27 -13.47 -22.93
C ASN A 440 -64.80 -13.32 -23.10
N ALA A 441 -65.47 -12.60 -22.18
CA ALA A 441 -66.88 -12.23 -22.30
C ALA A 441 -67.05 -10.71 -22.22
#